data_AF-A0A0F9CD32-F1
#
_entry.id   AF-A0A0F9CD32-F1
#
_cell.length_a   1.000
_cell.length_b   1.000
_cell.length_c   1.000
_cell.angle_alpha   90.00
_cell.angle_beta   90.00
_cell.angle_gamma   90.00
#
_symmetry.space_group_name_H-M   'P 1'
#
loop_
_entity.id
_entity.type
_entity.pdbx_description
1 polymer ?
#
loop_
_entity_poly.entity_id
_entity_poly.type
_entity_poly.pdbx_seq_one_letter_code
_entity_poly.pdbx_strand_id
1 'polypeptide(L)'
;MNIAMMLSGLFFLLIIITNITSEKFGTKTFSDLDSDAKLQMINKDPKKFKISVVLLLIEHVCIISLSLTLFIAFSPYNIILGIVWTISRIGEASVQIYNKKSFWELLNISGKYSDASDDEKNPLVDSARSILKTKNSTFNFTQVLFSIGTFAYSILFVSYGVVPIFIGWFGIVASLIYGIGNGVMLVKNDFKGVWGLGGLLILLFELALGGWLLFFSPFFT
;
A
#
# COMPACT_ATOMS: atom_id res chain seq x y z
N MET A 1 18.59 18.93 0.73
CA MET A 1 18.07 18.18 1.90
C MET A 1 16.65 18.61 2.27
N ASN A 2 16.41 19.89 2.59
CA ASN A 2 15.11 20.37 3.09
C ASN A 2 13.94 20.16 2.13
N ILE A 3 14.14 20.39 0.83
CA ILE A 3 13.11 20.15 -0.19
C ILE A 3 12.75 18.66 -0.26
N ALA A 4 13.74 17.76 -0.20
CA ALA A 4 13.50 16.32 -0.27
C ALA A 4 12.73 15.80 0.96
N MET A 5 13.01 16.33 2.15
CA MET A 5 12.24 16.02 3.37
C MET A 5 10.79 16.51 3.25
N MET A 6 10.59 17.75 2.84
CA MET A 6 9.25 18.33 2.65
C MET A 6 8.44 17.54 1.61
N LEU A 7 9.06 17.18 0.47
CA LEU A 7 8.44 16.33 -0.54
C LEU A 7 8.13 14.92 -0.02
N SER A 8 9.00 14.34 0.80
CA SER A 8 8.73 13.04 1.46
C SER A 8 7.48 13.14 2.34
N GLY A 9 7.39 14.20 3.15
CA GLY A 9 6.21 14.48 3.98
C GLY A 9 4.93 14.61 3.15
N LEU A 10 4.98 15.37 2.06
CA LEU A 10 3.87 15.49 1.12
C LEU A 10 3.46 14.14 0.52
N PHE A 11 4.41 13.32 0.07
CA PHE A 11 4.10 12.03 -0.54
C PHE A 11 3.49 11.03 0.44
N PHE A 12 3.93 11.00 1.72
CA PHE A 12 3.25 10.21 2.76
C PHE A 12 1.76 10.58 2.85
N LEU A 13 1.44 11.87 2.92
CA LEU A 13 0.05 12.32 3.04
C LEU A 13 -0.76 12.04 1.76
N LEU A 14 -0.17 12.23 0.58
CA LEU A 14 -0.82 11.90 -0.69
C LEU A 14 -1.13 10.41 -0.80
N ILE A 15 -0.22 9.52 -0.38
CA ILE A 15 -0.45 8.07 -0.33
C ILE A 15 -1.66 7.75 0.54
N ILE A 16 -1.72 8.32 1.76
CA ILE A 16 -2.85 8.10 2.68
C ILE A 16 -4.17 8.58 2.06
N ILE A 17 -4.19 9.80 1.51
CA ILE A 17 -5.40 10.40 0.92
C ILE A 17 -5.87 9.59 -0.29
N THR A 18 -4.96 9.23 -1.19
CA THR A 18 -5.28 8.46 -2.40
C THR A 18 -5.78 7.06 -2.06
N ASN A 19 -5.15 6.38 -1.09
CA ASN A 19 -5.58 5.07 -0.62
C ASN A 19 -6.99 5.11 -0.03
N ILE A 20 -7.25 5.96 0.97
CA ILE A 20 -8.57 6.12 1.61
C ILE A 20 -9.65 6.50 0.58
N THR A 21 -9.30 7.39 -0.35
CA THR A 21 -10.22 7.78 -1.42
C THR A 21 -10.50 6.60 -2.34
N SER A 22 -9.49 5.86 -2.78
CA SER A 22 -9.68 4.68 -3.64
C SER A 22 -10.65 3.66 -3.03
N GLU A 23 -10.53 3.40 -1.72
CA GLU A 23 -11.41 2.47 -1.01
C GLU A 23 -12.87 2.92 -1.08
N LYS A 24 -13.13 4.20 -0.79
CA LYS A 24 -14.48 4.79 -0.90
C LYS A 24 -15.05 4.73 -2.33
N PHE A 25 -14.16 4.72 -3.33
CA PHE A 25 -14.51 4.63 -4.74
C PHE A 25 -14.72 3.18 -5.26
N GLY A 26 -14.58 2.17 -4.39
CA GLY A 26 -15.01 0.80 -4.72
C GLY A 26 -13.95 -0.26 -4.52
N THR A 27 -12.75 0.07 -4.02
CA THR A 27 -11.72 -0.94 -3.70
C THR A 27 -11.84 -1.54 -2.30
N LYS A 28 -12.67 -0.96 -1.43
CA LYS A 28 -12.82 -1.35 -0.02
C LYS A 28 -13.13 -2.83 0.20
N THR A 29 -13.76 -3.51 -0.75
CA THR A 29 -14.32 -4.84 -0.49
C THR A 29 -13.44 -5.98 -0.99
N PHE A 30 -12.34 -5.76 -1.73
CA PHE A 30 -11.54 -6.81 -2.41
C PHE A 30 -10.74 -7.76 -1.51
N SER A 31 -11.02 -7.81 -0.21
CA SER A 31 -10.52 -8.82 0.74
C SER A 31 -11.49 -9.99 0.94
N ASP A 32 -12.76 -9.86 0.52
CA ASP A 32 -13.74 -10.95 0.59
C ASP A 32 -13.77 -11.76 -0.70
N LEU A 33 -13.61 -13.09 -0.58
CA LEU A 33 -13.61 -14.07 -1.68
C LEU A 33 -14.99 -14.30 -2.33
N ASP A 34 -15.97 -13.46 -2.02
CA ASP A 34 -17.27 -13.43 -2.69
C ASP A 34 -17.14 -12.71 -4.05
N SER A 35 -16.69 -13.46 -5.04
CA SER A 35 -16.50 -12.99 -6.41
C SER A 35 -17.80 -12.53 -7.07
N ASP A 36 -18.95 -13.09 -6.70
CA ASP A 36 -20.24 -12.72 -7.27
C ASP A 36 -20.66 -11.31 -6.85
N ALA A 37 -20.67 -11.06 -5.54
CA ALA A 37 -20.96 -9.73 -4.99
C ALA A 37 -20.00 -8.65 -5.52
N LYS A 38 -18.75 -9.02 -5.82
CA LYS A 38 -17.75 -8.12 -6.39
C LYS A 38 -18.07 -7.71 -7.82
N LEU A 39 -18.40 -8.67 -8.67
CA LEU A 39 -18.77 -8.39 -10.05
C LEU A 39 -20.02 -7.50 -10.10
N GLN A 40 -21.02 -7.79 -9.26
CA GLN A 40 -22.21 -6.95 -9.13
C GLN A 40 -21.87 -5.51 -8.67
N MET A 41 -20.99 -5.37 -7.68
CA MET A 41 -20.57 -4.05 -7.19
C MET A 41 -19.84 -3.23 -8.27
N ILE A 42 -18.96 -3.86 -9.06
CA ILE A 42 -18.26 -3.18 -10.16
C ILE A 42 -19.27 -2.75 -11.23
N ASN A 43 -20.24 -3.61 -11.56
CA ASN A 43 -21.27 -3.30 -12.55
C ASN A 43 -22.22 -2.18 -12.12
N LYS A 44 -22.48 -2.05 -10.83
CA LYS A 44 -23.32 -0.97 -10.30
C LYS A 44 -22.74 0.42 -10.61
N ASP A 45 -21.42 0.57 -10.57
CA ASP A 45 -20.77 1.84 -10.91
C ASP A 45 -19.34 1.63 -11.48
N PRO A 46 -19.23 1.25 -12.77
CA PRO A 46 -17.94 0.94 -13.38
C PRO A 46 -17.05 2.18 -13.51
N LYS A 47 -17.62 3.39 -13.58
CA LYS A 47 -16.86 4.64 -13.64
C LYS A 47 -16.16 4.89 -12.31
N LYS A 48 -16.88 4.75 -11.21
CA LYS A 48 -16.32 4.90 -9.86
C LYS A 48 -15.21 3.87 -9.60
N PHE A 49 -15.40 2.63 -10.05
CA PHE A 49 -14.35 1.61 -10.00
C PHE A 49 -13.11 2.00 -10.82
N LYS A 50 -13.26 2.49 -12.07
CA LYS A 50 -12.12 2.98 -12.86
C LYS A 50 -11.34 4.09 -12.16
N ILE A 51 -12.05 5.06 -11.56
CA ILE A 51 -11.42 6.14 -10.79
C ILE A 51 -10.61 5.56 -9.63
N SER A 52 -11.14 4.57 -8.90
CA SER A 52 -10.41 3.93 -7.81
C SER A 52 -9.10 3.26 -8.29
N VAL A 53 -9.10 2.61 -9.45
CA VAL A 53 -7.90 1.98 -10.03
C VAL A 53 -6.86 3.03 -10.41
N VAL A 54 -7.28 4.16 -10.99
CA VAL A 54 -6.38 5.28 -11.31
C VAL A 54 -5.79 5.91 -10.05
N LEU A 55 -6.58 6.10 -8.99
CA LEU A 55 -6.09 6.60 -7.71
C LEU A 55 -5.03 5.68 -7.09
N LEU A 56 -5.23 4.35 -7.15
CA LEU A 56 -4.22 3.39 -6.69
C LEU A 56 -2.94 3.43 -7.53
N LEU A 57 -3.04 3.67 -8.85
CA LEU A 57 -1.84 3.84 -9.68
C LEU A 57 -1.05 5.09 -9.28
N ILE A 58 -1.75 6.20 -9.02
CA ILE A 58 -1.14 7.44 -8.52
C ILE A 58 -0.48 7.19 -7.16
N GLU A 59 -1.16 6.50 -6.25
CA GLU A 59 -0.62 6.11 -4.94
C GLU A 59 0.72 5.38 -5.09
N HIS A 60 0.82 4.38 -5.96
CA HIS A 60 2.06 3.62 -6.13
C HIS A 60 3.18 4.43 -6.80
N VAL A 61 2.86 5.37 -7.68
CA VAL A 61 3.84 6.35 -8.20
C VAL A 61 4.34 7.26 -7.08
N CYS A 62 3.44 7.68 -6.17
CA CYS A 62 3.82 8.42 -4.96
C CYS A 62 4.73 7.59 -4.04
N ILE A 63 4.53 6.27 -3.91
CA ILE A 63 5.43 5.39 -3.14
C ILE A 63 6.85 5.38 -3.74
N ILE A 64 6.98 5.28 -5.07
CA ILE A 64 8.29 5.36 -5.74
C ILE A 64 8.94 6.72 -5.48
N SER A 65 8.18 7.79 -5.65
CA SER A 65 8.66 9.17 -5.44
C SER A 65 9.08 9.42 -3.98
N LEU A 66 8.30 8.92 -3.02
CA LEU A 66 8.60 8.93 -1.59
C LEU A 66 9.92 8.20 -1.32
N SER A 67 10.07 7.00 -1.88
CA SER A 67 11.26 6.18 -1.69
C SER A 67 12.53 6.92 -2.13
N LEU A 68 12.49 7.57 -3.29
CA LEU A 68 13.63 8.33 -3.83
C LEU A 68 13.90 9.60 -3.02
N THR A 69 12.86 10.32 -2.61
CA THR A 69 13.02 11.55 -1.82
C THR A 69 13.54 11.26 -0.41
N LEU A 70 13.11 10.18 0.24
CA LEU A 70 13.70 9.68 1.48
C LEU A 70 15.17 9.28 1.30
N PHE A 71 15.51 8.60 0.19
CA PHE A 71 16.90 8.27 -0.14
C PHE A 71 17.77 9.52 -0.24
N ILE A 72 17.34 10.51 -1.01
CA ILE A 72 18.07 11.78 -1.17
C ILE A 72 18.23 12.50 0.17
N ALA A 73 17.20 12.48 1.01
CA ALA A 73 17.22 13.17 2.31
C ALA A 73 18.11 12.47 3.35
N PHE A 74 18.06 11.15 3.43
CA PHE A 74 18.59 10.41 4.59
C PHE A 74 19.72 9.42 4.28
N SER A 75 20.03 9.13 3.01
CA SER A 75 21.17 8.27 2.67
C SER A 75 22.54 8.77 3.14
N PRO A 76 22.80 10.09 3.31
CA PRO A 76 24.08 10.55 3.87
C PRO A 76 24.36 10.04 5.30
N TYR A 77 23.32 9.70 6.07
CA TYR A 77 23.49 9.16 7.43
C TYR A 77 23.85 7.67 7.42
N ASN A 78 23.21 6.88 6.56
CA ASN A 78 23.52 5.46 6.38
C ASN A 78 23.07 4.96 5.00
N ILE A 79 24.01 4.86 4.08
CA ILE A 79 23.75 4.48 2.68
C ILE A 79 23.20 3.05 2.55
N ILE A 80 23.62 2.11 3.42
CA ILE A 80 23.19 0.71 3.35
C ILE A 80 21.71 0.60 3.67
N LEU A 81 21.27 1.20 4.79
CA LEU A 81 19.83 1.28 5.12
C LEU A 81 19.08 1.99 3.99
N GLY A 82 19.68 3.06 3.44
CA GLY A 82 19.21 3.78 2.26
C GLY A 82 18.80 2.89 1.10
N ILE A 83 19.73 2.04 0.69
CA ILE A 83 19.53 1.09 -0.40
C ILE A 83 18.45 0.08 -0.04
N VAL A 84 18.46 -0.46 1.17
CA VAL A 84 17.48 -1.46 1.63
C VAL A 84 16.05 -0.92 1.57
N TRP A 85 15.77 0.26 2.14
CA TRP A 85 14.40 0.78 2.07
C TRP A 85 14.00 1.14 0.65
N THR A 86 14.96 1.64 -0.15
CA THR A 86 14.66 2.12 -1.48
C THR A 86 14.25 0.99 -2.40
N ILE A 87 15.04 -0.08 -2.42
CA ILE A 87 14.73 -1.28 -3.22
C ILE A 87 13.41 -1.90 -2.74
N SER A 88 13.20 -1.98 -1.42
CA SER A 88 11.99 -2.60 -0.87
C SER A 88 10.72 -1.84 -1.27
N ARG A 89 10.70 -0.50 -1.12
CA ARG A 89 9.54 0.35 -1.47
C ARG A 89 9.30 0.44 -2.97
N ILE A 90 10.36 0.52 -3.78
CA ILE A 90 10.23 0.48 -5.24
C ILE A 90 9.72 -0.90 -5.69
N GLY A 91 10.23 -1.99 -5.11
CA GLY A 91 9.78 -3.35 -5.42
C GLY A 91 8.31 -3.55 -5.11
N GLU A 92 7.86 -3.11 -3.92
CA GLU A 92 6.45 -3.09 -3.53
C GLU A 92 5.58 -2.37 -4.56
N ALA A 93 5.91 -1.10 -4.85
CA ALA A 93 5.13 -0.28 -5.76
C ALA A 93 5.10 -0.88 -7.17
N SER A 94 6.24 -1.39 -7.65
CA SER A 94 6.35 -1.99 -8.98
C SER A 94 5.47 -3.23 -9.13
N VAL A 95 5.51 -4.13 -8.14
CA VAL A 95 4.65 -5.31 -8.10
C VAL A 95 3.16 -4.91 -8.05
N GLN A 96 2.82 -3.90 -7.25
CA GLN A 96 1.45 -3.41 -7.15
C GLN A 96 0.93 -2.76 -8.44
N ILE A 97 1.76 -1.98 -9.14
CA ILE A 97 1.44 -1.39 -10.44
C ILE A 97 1.18 -2.49 -11.47
N TYR A 98 2.08 -3.47 -11.56
CA TYR A 98 1.91 -4.62 -12.46
C TYR A 98 0.60 -5.36 -12.18
N ASN A 99 0.29 -5.57 -10.90
CA ASN A 99 -0.92 -6.25 -10.48
C ASN A 99 -2.21 -5.46 -10.82
N LYS A 100 -2.17 -4.16 -11.15
CA LYS A 100 -3.37 -3.41 -11.56
C LYS A 100 -3.95 -3.86 -12.89
N LYS A 101 -3.20 -4.58 -13.73
CA LYS A 101 -3.76 -5.25 -14.91
C LYS A 101 -4.97 -6.13 -14.53
N SER A 102 -4.87 -6.83 -13.40
CA SER A 102 -5.94 -7.70 -12.90
C SER A 102 -7.24 -6.95 -12.56
N PHE A 103 -7.17 -5.67 -12.18
CA PHE A 103 -8.36 -4.85 -11.92
C PHE A 103 -9.09 -4.49 -13.21
N TRP A 104 -8.35 -4.22 -14.29
CA TRP A 104 -8.93 -4.00 -15.61
C TRP A 104 -9.56 -5.28 -16.17
N GLU A 105 -8.94 -6.44 -15.92
CA GLU A 105 -9.52 -7.74 -16.24
C GLU A 105 -10.82 -7.98 -15.46
N LEU A 106 -10.86 -7.68 -14.15
CA LEU A 106 -12.08 -7.76 -13.34
C LEU A 106 -13.20 -6.85 -13.87
N LEU A 107 -12.88 -5.63 -14.30
CA LEU A 107 -13.86 -4.73 -14.93
C LEU A 107 -14.41 -5.31 -16.25
N ASN A 108 -13.56 -5.94 -17.06
CA ASN A 108 -14.01 -6.58 -18.30
C ASN A 108 -14.91 -7.79 -18.01
N ILE A 109 -14.53 -8.61 -17.02
CA ILE A 109 -15.33 -9.76 -16.57
C ILE A 109 -16.67 -9.28 -16.01
N SER A 110 -16.69 -8.18 -15.25
CA SER A 110 -17.94 -7.65 -14.70
C SER A 110 -18.87 -7.20 -15.83
N GLY A 111 -18.37 -6.50 -16.85
CA GLY A 111 -19.18 -6.12 -18.02
C GLY A 111 -19.78 -7.32 -18.75
N LYS A 112 -19.05 -8.44 -18.87
CA LYS A 112 -19.61 -9.69 -19.43
C LYS A 112 -20.64 -10.32 -18.50
N TYR A 113 -20.40 -10.25 -17.19
CA TYR A 113 -21.27 -10.84 -16.18
C TYR A 113 -22.65 -10.15 -16.12
N SER A 114 -22.77 -8.86 -16.45
CA SER A 114 -24.09 -8.19 -16.49
C SER A 114 -24.99 -8.72 -17.60
N ASP A 115 -24.40 -9.14 -18.71
CA ASP A 115 -25.11 -9.50 -19.94
C ASP A 115 -25.25 -11.03 -20.10
N ALA A 116 -24.54 -11.79 -19.26
CA ALA A 116 -24.49 -13.24 -19.27
C ALA A 116 -25.80 -13.89 -18.79
N SER A 117 -26.17 -15.01 -19.41
CA SER A 117 -27.19 -15.91 -18.88
C SER A 117 -26.71 -16.62 -17.61
N ASP A 118 -27.63 -17.26 -16.87
CA ASP A 118 -27.28 -17.86 -15.57
C ASP A 118 -26.26 -19.01 -15.68
N ASP A 119 -26.25 -19.74 -16.80
CA ASP A 119 -25.26 -20.76 -17.11
C ASP A 119 -23.88 -20.18 -17.47
N GLU A 120 -23.82 -18.97 -18.03
CA GLU A 120 -22.59 -18.25 -18.37
C GLU A 120 -21.97 -17.50 -17.18
N LYS A 121 -22.73 -17.22 -16.11
CA LYS A 121 -22.22 -16.49 -14.94
C LYS A 121 -21.20 -17.27 -14.12
N ASN A 122 -21.43 -18.56 -13.91
CA ASN A 122 -20.54 -19.41 -13.10
C ASN A 122 -19.06 -19.37 -13.54
N PRO A 123 -18.71 -19.56 -14.83
CA PRO A 123 -17.31 -19.47 -15.26
C PRO A 123 -16.71 -18.07 -15.10
N LEU A 124 -17.51 -17.00 -15.20
CA LEU A 124 -17.07 -15.63 -14.94
C LEU A 124 -16.78 -15.40 -13.45
N VAL A 125 -17.62 -15.94 -12.57
CA VAL A 125 -17.43 -15.89 -11.10
C VAL A 125 -16.16 -16.64 -10.70
N ASP A 126 -15.89 -17.81 -11.28
CA ASP A 126 -14.66 -18.57 -10.99
C ASP A 126 -13.40 -17.87 -11.53
N SER A 127 -13.50 -17.26 -12.71
CA SER A 127 -12.42 -16.43 -13.27
C SER A 127 -12.11 -15.25 -12.36
N ALA A 128 -13.13 -14.53 -11.91
CA ALA A 128 -12.99 -13.42 -10.97
C ALA A 128 -12.39 -13.89 -9.64
N ARG A 129 -12.84 -15.04 -9.11
CA ARG A 129 -12.30 -15.63 -7.88
C ARG A 129 -10.81 -15.94 -7.98
N SER A 130 -10.37 -16.50 -9.11
CA SER A 130 -8.94 -16.78 -9.37
C SER A 130 -8.09 -15.50 -9.34
N ILE A 131 -8.58 -14.45 -9.99
CA ILE A 131 -7.94 -13.13 -9.99
C ILE A 131 -7.85 -12.57 -8.56
N LEU A 132 -8.95 -12.63 -7.80
CA LEU A 132 -9.01 -12.12 -6.43
C LEU A 132 -8.05 -12.84 -5.48
N LYS A 133 -7.95 -14.18 -5.59
CA LYS A 133 -6.98 -14.98 -4.81
C LYS A 133 -5.54 -14.57 -5.11
N THR A 134 -5.20 -14.46 -6.40
CA THR A 134 -3.86 -14.05 -6.84
C THR A 134 -3.53 -12.66 -6.32
N LYS A 135 -4.46 -11.71 -6.46
CA LYS A 135 -4.33 -10.36 -5.92
C LYS A 135 -4.06 -10.36 -4.41
N ASN A 136 -4.80 -11.15 -3.63
CA ASN A 136 -4.65 -11.19 -2.17
C ASN A 136 -3.26 -11.67 -1.76
N SER A 137 -2.76 -12.72 -2.41
CA SER A 137 -1.40 -13.23 -2.17
C SER A 137 -0.34 -12.20 -2.54
N THR A 138 -0.47 -11.58 -3.72
CA THR A 138 0.45 -10.52 -4.17
C THR A 138 0.44 -9.33 -3.22
N PHE A 139 -0.75 -8.93 -2.74
CA PHE A 139 -0.89 -7.86 -1.76
C PHE A 139 -0.12 -8.18 -0.47
N ASN A 140 -0.36 -9.34 0.14
CA ASN A 140 0.36 -9.74 1.37
C ASN A 140 1.88 -9.75 1.17
N PHE A 141 2.38 -10.24 0.03
CA PHE A 141 3.80 -10.21 -0.30
C PHE A 141 4.35 -8.78 -0.36
N THR A 142 3.64 -7.87 -1.02
CA THR A 142 4.06 -6.47 -1.11
C THR A 142 4.03 -5.76 0.25
N GLN A 143 3.12 -6.14 1.16
CA GLN A 143 3.11 -5.59 2.51
C GLN A 143 4.33 -6.04 3.35
N VAL A 144 4.93 -7.18 3.03
CA VAL A 144 6.22 -7.58 3.63
C VAL A 144 7.34 -6.66 3.12
N LEU A 145 7.40 -6.37 1.81
CA LEU A 145 8.36 -5.41 1.24
C LEU A 145 8.19 -4.01 1.84
N PHE A 146 6.93 -3.55 1.95
CA PHE A 146 6.56 -2.33 2.66
C PHE A 146 7.17 -2.30 4.06
N SER A 147 6.98 -3.37 4.82
CA SER A 147 7.40 -3.47 6.21
C SER A 147 8.92 -3.46 6.34
N ILE A 148 9.64 -4.15 5.45
CA ILE A 148 11.11 -4.12 5.40
C ILE A 148 11.61 -2.69 5.13
N GLY A 149 10.99 -2.00 4.17
CA GLY A 149 11.36 -0.62 3.85
C GLY A 149 11.13 0.32 5.03
N THR A 150 9.95 0.22 5.66
CA THR A 150 9.58 1.01 6.83
C THR A 150 10.48 0.77 8.03
N PHE A 151 10.79 -0.49 8.29
CA PHE A 151 11.71 -0.88 9.34
C PHE A 151 13.11 -0.28 9.12
N ALA A 152 13.64 -0.36 7.89
CA ALA A 152 14.98 0.13 7.55
C ALA A 152 15.13 1.65 7.76
N TYR A 153 14.21 2.48 7.25
CA TYR A 153 14.32 3.93 7.48
C TYR A 153 13.99 4.31 8.94
N SER A 154 13.16 3.54 9.64
CA SER A 154 12.87 3.78 11.06
C SER A 154 14.08 3.51 11.96
N ILE A 155 14.88 2.46 11.68
CA ILE A 155 16.16 2.22 12.35
C ILE A 155 17.10 3.41 12.16
N LEU A 156 17.19 3.95 10.94
CA LEU A 156 18.02 5.12 10.67
C LEU A 156 17.55 6.30 11.51
N PHE A 157 16.25 6.58 11.57
CA PHE A 157 15.72 7.69 12.36
C PHE A 157 16.05 7.59 13.84
N VAL A 158 15.93 6.40 14.44
CA VAL A 158 16.31 6.18 15.84
C VAL A 158 17.81 6.32 16.05
N SER A 159 18.62 5.75 15.14
CA SER A 159 20.07 5.68 15.30
C SER A 159 20.76 7.04 15.18
N TYR A 160 20.24 7.90 14.31
CA TYR A 160 20.87 9.19 13.98
C TYR A 160 20.08 10.41 14.50
N GLY A 161 18.92 10.21 15.12
CA GLY A 161 18.15 11.30 15.74
C GLY A 161 17.63 12.35 14.76
N VAL A 162 17.49 12.01 13.47
CA VAL A 162 17.10 12.94 12.40
C VAL A 162 15.60 13.25 12.35
N VAL A 163 14.81 12.48 13.09
CA VAL A 163 13.37 12.65 13.33
C VAL A 163 13.18 12.41 14.84
N PRO A 164 12.14 12.98 15.50
CA PRO A 164 11.86 12.67 16.89
C PRO A 164 11.90 11.17 17.18
N ILE A 165 12.73 10.79 18.16
CA ILE A 165 13.11 9.40 18.43
C ILE A 165 11.88 8.49 18.64
N PHE A 166 10.83 9.02 19.27
CA PHE A 166 9.59 8.27 19.49
C PHE A 166 8.87 7.90 18.19
N ILE A 167 8.94 8.73 17.13
CA ILE A 167 8.38 8.41 15.81
C ILE A 167 9.16 7.24 15.20
N GLY A 168 10.49 7.27 15.28
CA GLY A 168 11.35 6.18 14.80
C GLY A 168 11.05 4.84 15.50
N TRP A 169 10.96 4.83 16.83
CA TRP A 169 10.58 3.62 17.57
C TRP A 169 9.18 3.13 17.22
N PHE A 170 8.23 4.05 17.03
CA PHE A 170 6.88 3.70 16.62
C PHE A 170 6.86 3.02 15.25
N GLY A 171 7.64 3.52 14.29
CA GLY A 171 7.81 2.90 12.97
C GLY A 171 8.41 1.50 13.03
N ILE A 172 9.41 1.28 13.89
CA ILE A 172 9.99 -0.05 14.14
C ILE A 172 8.91 -1.03 14.63
N VAL A 173 8.16 -0.67 15.65
CA VAL A 173 7.12 -1.56 16.23
C VAL A 173 6.01 -1.83 15.22
N ALA A 174 5.51 -0.78 14.55
CA ALA A 174 4.43 -0.89 13.58
C ALA A 174 4.83 -1.78 12.38
N SER A 175 6.03 -1.61 11.84
CA SER A 175 6.52 -2.42 10.71
C SER A 175 6.77 -3.89 11.08
N LEU A 176 7.23 -4.19 12.30
CA LEU A 176 7.36 -5.57 12.75
C LEU A 176 5.99 -6.26 12.87
N ILE A 177 5.04 -5.64 13.55
CA ILE A 177 3.68 -6.20 13.72
C ILE A 177 3.02 -6.42 12.37
N TYR A 178 3.09 -5.41 11.50
CA TYR A 178 2.46 -5.48 10.18
C TYR A 178 3.16 -6.48 9.25
N GLY A 179 4.50 -6.50 9.23
CA GLY A 179 5.28 -7.44 8.43
C GLY A 179 5.08 -8.89 8.84
N ILE A 180 5.09 -9.17 10.15
CA ILE A 180 4.79 -10.51 10.68
C ILE A 180 3.35 -10.89 10.36
N GLY A 181 2.39 -9.99 10.57
CA GLY A 181 0.98 -10.25 10.26
C GLY A 181 0.78 -10.65 8.80
N ASN A 182 1.36 -9.91 7.86
CA ASN A 182 1.28 -10.24 6.43
C ASN A 182 2.08 -11.50 6.07
N GLY A 183 3.24 -11.72 6.70
CA GLY A 183 4.04 -12.94 6.51
C GLY A 183 3.29 -14.20 6.95
N VAL A 184 2.60 -14.15 8.09
CA VAL A 184 1.71 -15.25 8.54
C VAL A 184 0.55 -15.43 7.57
N MET A 185 -0.06 -14.35 7.08
CA MET A 185 -1.17 -14.43 6.11
C MET A 185 -0.77 -15.06 4.76
N LEU A 186 0.51 -15.04 4.38
CA LEU A 186 0.99 -15.77 3.20
C LEU A 186 0.89 -17.30 3.37
N VAL A 187 0.96 -17.79 4.61
CA VAL A 187 0.91 -19.23 4.93
C VAL A 187 -0.47 -19.64 5.46
N LYS A 188 -1.12 -18.76 6.24
CA LYS A 188 -2.40 -19.01 6.92
C LYS A 188 -3.32 -17.79 6.85
N ASN A 189 -4.36 -17.86 6.02
CA ASN A 189 -5.27 -16.75 5.72
C ASN A 189 -6.20 -16.31 6.89
N ASP A 190 -6.28 -17.06 7.98
CA ASP A 190 -7.23 -16.79 9.07
C ASP A 190 -6.77 -15.72 10.08
N PHE A 191 -5.56 -15.18 9.92
CA PHE A 191 -4.92 -14.33 10.94
C PHE A 191 -5.21 -12.82 10.76
N LYS A 192 -6.50 -12.45 10.67
CA LYS A 192 -6.92 -11.08 10.33
C LYS A 192 -6.65 -10.03 11.43
N GLY A 193 -6.60 -10.43 12.70
CA GLY A 193 -6.49 -9.50 13.84
C GLY A 193 -5.17 -8.74 13.91
N VAL A 194 -4.04 -9.44 13.78
CA VAL A 194 -2.70 -8.82 13.83
C VAL A 194 -2.43 -7.97 12.59
N TRP A 195 -2.92 -8.40 11.43
CA TRP A 195 -2.88 -7.61 10.21
C TRP A 195 -3.60 -6.26 10.37
N GLY A 196 -4.84 -6.28 10.88
CA GLY A 196 -5.63 -5.07 11.07
C GLY A 196 -4.99 -4.09 12.06
N LEU A 197 -4.48 -4.60 13.19
CA LEU A 197 -3.74 -3.78 14.15
C LEU A 197 -2.47 -3.18 13.54
N GLY A 198 -1.66 -4.00 12.85
CA GLY A 198 -0.45 -3.54 12.18
C GLY A 198 -0.72 -2.46 11.15
N GLY A 199 -1.77 -2.61 10.34
CA GLY A 199 -2.16 -1.63 9.33
C GLY A 199 -2.57 -0.29 9.96
N LEU A 200 -3.31 -0.33 11.06
CA LEU A 200 -3.67 0.89 11.81
C LEU A 200 -2.44 1.60 12.39
N LEU A 201 -1.51 0.84 12.98
CA LEU A 201 -0.28 1.41 13.55
C LEU A 201 0.60 2.05 12.46
N ILE A 202 0.71 1.39 11.31
CA ILE A 202 1.40 1.95 10.13
C ILE A 202 0.75 3.24 9.67
N LEU A 203 -0.58 3.29 9.56
CA LEU A 203 -1.28 4.51 9.16
C LEU A 203 -0.99 5.67 10.10
N LEU A 204 -1.04 5.43 11.42
CA LEU A 204 -0.73 6.46 12.42
C LEU A 204 0.73 6.90 12.33
N PHE A 205 1.65 5.96 12.06
CA PHE A 205 3.06 6.23 11.93
C PHE A 205 3.34 7.10 10.71
N GLU A 206 2.84 6.72 9.53
CA GLU A 206 3.03 7.47 8.29
C GLU A 206 2.38 8.86 8.37
N LEU A 207 1.25 8.99 9.07
CA LEU A 207 0.62 10.30 9.31
C LEU A 207 1.50 11.19 10.20
N ALA A 208 2.02 10.65 11.30
CA ALA A 208 2.88 11.39 12.22
C ALA A 208 4.21 11.78 11.55
N LEU A 209 4.86 10.83 10.86
CA LEU A 209 6.10 11.06 10.13
C LEU A 209 5.89 12.03 8.96
N GLY A 210 4.85 11.83 8.15
CA GLY A 210 4.53 12.68 7.01
C GLY A 210 4.24 14.12 7.43
N GLY A 211 3.43 14.30 8.49
CA GLY A 211 3.17 15.61 9.06
C GLY A 211 4.44 16.27 9.62
N TRP A 212 5.28 15.52 10.33
CA TRP A 212 6.54 16.04 10.86
C TRP A 212 7.49 16.51 9.74
N LEU A 213 7.67 15.67 8.71
CA LEU A 213 8.52 15.98 7.56
C LEU A 213 8.00 17.16 6.73
N LEU A 214 6.68 17.33 6.65
CA LEU A 214 6.09 18.41 5.86
C LEU A 214 6.19 19.77 6.57
N PHE A 215 5.90 19.81 7.88
CA PHE A 215 5.70 21.08 8.60
C PHE A 215 6.85 21.47 9.53
N PHE A 216 7.64 20.52 10.04
CA PHE A 216 8.64 20.80 11.08
C PHE A 216 10.08 20.66 10.57
N SER A 217 10.36 19.73 9.66
CA SER A 217 11.73 19.55 9.14
C SER A 217 12.38 20.80 8.54
N PRO A 218 11.66 21.76 7.90
CA PRO A 218 12.28 22.97 7.36
C PRO A 218 12.88 23.91 8.42
N PHE A 219 12.56 23.72 9.70
CA PHE A 219 12.90 24.64 10.79
C PHE A 219 13.99 24.13 11.75
N PHE A 220 14.44 22.88 11.61
CA PHE A 220 15.38 22.22 12.54
C PHE A 220 16.74 21.87 11.92
N THR A 221 17.05 22.39 10.73
CA THR A 221 18.35 22.23 10.04
C THR A 221 19.11 23.53 9.93
#